data_AF-A0A395L2E8-F1
#
_entry.id   AF-A0A395L2E8-F1
#
_cell.length_a   1.000
_cell.length_b   1.000
_cell.length_c   1.000
_cell.angle_alpha   90.00
_cell.angle_beta   90.00
_cell.angle_gamma   90.00
#
_symmetry.space_group_name_H-M   'P 1'
#
loop_
_entity.id
_entity.type
_entity.pdbx_description
1 polymer ?
#
loop_
_entity_poly.entity_id
_entity_poly.type
_entity_poly.pdbx_seq_one_letter_code
_entity_poly.pdbx_strand_id
1 'polypeptide(L)'
;MPVETSELTSADIGKILQCIPHRYPFLLVDRLVSIRGEEGCIGIKNVSMNEPQFQGHFPGNPVFPGVLIIEGMAQTAGVMCAAAKLAEGLTPKIIYMLTVDKARFRKPVRPGDVIEYHLTKLAYRRNVWRYRAEARVDGACIAQAEISAYLETEK
;
A
#
# COMPACT_ATOMS: atom_id res chain seq x y z
N MET A 1 -8.78 9.83 -32.50
CA MET A 1 -7.90 10.69 -31.67
C MET A 1 -7.12 9.75 -30.76
N PRO A 2 -5.78 9.87 -30.65
CA PRO A 2 -5.02 9.02 -29.76
C PRO A 2 -5.44 9.31 -28.33
N VAL A 3 -5.72 8.26 -27.55
CA VAL A 3 -5.98 8.39 -26.11
C VAL A 3 -4.67 8.82 -25.47
N GLU A 4 -4.61 10.04 -24.97
CA GLU A 4 -3.50 10.49 -24.13
C GLU A 4 -3.40 9.55 -22.92
N THR A 5 -2.27 8.87 -22.78
CA THR A 5 -1.90 8.13 -21.56
C THR A 5 -1.72 9.15 -20.44
N SER A 6 -2.81 9.59 -19.82
CA SER A 6 -2.70 10.38 -18.59
C SER A 6 -2.08 9.48 -17.53
N GLU A 7 -0.82 9.71 -17.21
CA GLU A 7 -0.20 9.12 -16.02
C GLU A 7 -1.16 9.33 -14.85
N LEU A 8 -1.60 8.24 -14.22
CA LEU A 8 -2.40 8.34 -13.01
C LEU A 8 -1.58 9.16 -12.02
N THR A 9 -2.01 10.37 -11.67
CA THR A 9 -1.39 11.17 -10.62
C THR A 9 -1.92 10.78 -9.24
N SER A 10 -3.10 10.14 -9.21
CA SER A 10 -3.77 9.66 -8.01
C SER A 10 -4.77 8.52 -8.30
N ALA A 11 -5.08 7.74 -7.26
CA ALA A 11 -6.13 6.72 -7.29
C ALA A 11 -6.99 6.82 -6.02
N ASP A 12 -8.31 6.94 -6.20
CA ASP A 12 -9.29 6.88 -5.11
C ASP A 12 -9.65 5.42 -4.75
N ILE A 13 -10.53 5.26 -3.77
CA ILE A 13 -10.96 3.95 -3.31
C ILE A 13 -11.63 3.11 -4.41
N GLY A 14 -12.35 3.74 -5.36
CA GLY A 14 -12.99 3.06 -6.46
C GLY A 14 -11.96 2.39 -7.39
N LYS A 15 -10.89 3.12 -7.72
CA LYS A 15 -9.77 2.57 -8.49
C LYS A 15 -9.00 1.51 -7.70
N ILE A 16 -8.74 1.74 -6.41
CA ILE A 16 -8.04 0.75 -5.56
C ILE A 16 -8.80 -0.59 -5.54
N LEU A 17 -10.11 -0.57 -5.40
CA LEU A 17 -10.95 -1.78 -5.36
C LEU A 17 -10.95 -2.57 -6.67
N GLN A 18 -10.66 -1.93 -7.80
CA GLN A 18 -10.46 -2.58 -9.10
C GLN A 18 -9.06 -3.18 -9.24
N CYS A 19 -8.06 -2.60 -8.58
CA CYS A 19 -6.67 -3.06 -8.67
C CYS A 19 -6.36 -4.24 -7.74
N ILE A 20 -6.90 -4.24 -6.51
CA ILE A 20 -6.55 -5.26 -5.50
C ILE A 20 -7.78 -5.98 -4.94
N PRO A 21 -7.64 -7.28 -4.57
CA PRO A 21 -8.76 -8.09 -4.09
C PRO A 21 -9.14 -7.82 -2.62
N HIS A 22 -8.31 -7.09 -1.87
CA HIS A 22 -8.52 -6.80 -0.46
C HIS A 22 -9.86 -6.07 -0.21
N ARG A 23 -10.58 -6.51 0.82
CA ARG A 23 -11.86 -5.92 1.26
C ARG A 23 -11.85 -5.79 2.79
N TYR A 24 -12.84 -5.11 3.35
CA TYR A 24 -13.02 -5.01 4.79
C TYR A 24 -13.02 -6.41 5.46
N PRO A 25 -12.33 -6.60 6.60
CA PRO A 25 -11.59 -5.60 7.40
C PRO A 25 -10.10 -5.48 7.05
N PHE A 26 -9.67 -5.93 5.87
CA PHE A 26 -8.26 -6.07 5.50
C PHE A 26 -7.83 -5.21 4.30
N LEU A 27 -8.62 -4.20 3.91
CA LEU A 27 -8.20 -3.15 2.98
C LEU A 27 -7.70 -1.95 3.79
N LEU A 28 -6.40 -1.66 3.69
CA LEU A 28 -5.66 -0.77 4.60
C LEU A 28 -4.99 0.42 3.87
N VAL A 29 -5.49 0.75 2.69
CA VAL A 29 -5.11 1.96 1.93
C VAL A 29 -6.37 2.60 1.37
N ASP A 30 -6.56 3.89 1.64
CA ASP A 30 -7.76 4.63 1.30
C ASP A 30 -7.63 5.38 -0.03
N ARG A 31 -6.40 5.79 -0.36
CA ARG A 31 -6.08 6.59 -1.55
C ARG A 31 -4.60 6.48 -1.90
N LEU A 32 -4.25 6.59 -3.19
CA LEU A 32 -2.89 6.82 -3.65
C LEU A 32 -2.75 8.23 -4.24
N VAL A 33 -1.61 8.87 -4.02
CA VAL A 33 -1.24 10.16 -4.59
C VAL A 33 0.20 10.17 -5.08
N SER A 34 0.57 11.17 -5.87
CA SER A 34 1.94 11.39 -6.33
C SER A 34 2.52 10.13 -7.01
N ILE A 35 1.68 9.43 -7.76
CA ILE A 35 2.06 8.25 -8.52
C ILE A 35 3.01 8.69 -9.64
N ARG A 36 4.13 7.99 -9.79
CA ARG A 36 5.20 8.26 -10.78
C ARG A 36 5.47 7.00 -11.60
N GLY A 37 4.54 6.62 -12.48
CA GLY A 37 4.61 5.36 -13.21
C GLY A 37 4.78 4.18 -12.25
N GLU A 38 5.78 3.33 -12.46
CA GLU A 38 6.12 2.25 -11.53
C GLU A 38 7.14 2.63 -10.45
N GLU A 39 7.76 3.82 -10.53
CA GLU A 39 8.88 4.20 -9.66
C GLU A 39 8.46 4.45 -8.21
N GLY A 40 7.20 4.82 -7.98
CA GLY A 40 6.64 4.95 -6.64
C GLY A 40 5.37 5.78 -6.58
N CYS A 41 4.80 5.83 -5.39
CA CYS A 41 3.65 6.66 -5.04
C CYS A 41 3.64 6.91 -3.52
N ILE A 42 2.62 7.63 -3.06
CA ILE A 42 2.30 7.76 -1.63
C ILE A 42 0.90 7.17 -1.41
N GLY A 43 0.83 6.07 -0.66
CA GLY A 43 -0.44 5.52 -0.16
C GLY A 43 -0.90 6.29 1.07
N ILE A 44 -2.20 6.49 1.24
CA ILE A 44 -2.79 7.19 2.38
C ILE A 44 -3.66 6.22 3.15
N LYS A 45 -3.46 6.16 4.47
CA LYS A 45 -4.31 5.42 5.41
C LYS A 45 -4.68 6.32 6.58
N ASN A 46 -5.96 6.66 6.65
CA ASN A 46 -6.53 7.36 7.80
C ASN A 46 -6.75 6.36 8.94
N VAL A 47 -6.28 6.70 10.13
CA VAL A 47 -6.43 5.84 11.31
C VAL A 47 -7.57 6.36 12.18
N SER A 48 -8.62 5.56 12.34
CA SER A 48 -9.81 5.92 13.09
C SER A 48 -10.03 4.96 14.25
N MET A 49 -10.51 5.48 15.39
CA MET A 49 -10.89 4.64 16.54
C MET A 49 -11.99 3.63 16.16
N ASN A 50 -12.76 3.92 15.11
CA ASN A 50 -13.84 3.07 14.61
C ASN A 50 -13.34 1.92 13.70
N GLU A 51 -12.14 1.39 13.94
CA GLU A 51 -11.60 0.23 13.22
C GLU A 51 -11.54 -1.00 14.12
N PRO A 52 -11.82 -2.22 13.59
CA PRO A 52 -12.03 -3.41 14.41
C PRO A 52 -10.80 -3.81 15.24
N GLN A 53 -9.58 -3.58 14.76
CA GLN A 53 -8.36 -3.92 15.48
C GLN A 53 -8.21 -3.16 16.81
N PHE A 54 -8.81 -1.98 16.96
CA PHE A 54 -8.70 -1.20 18.20
C PHE A 54 -9.53 -1.77 19.36
N GLN A 55 -10.46 -2.69 19.09
CA GLN A 55 -11.14 -3.44 20.16
C GLN A 55 -10.17 -4.33 20.94
N GLY A 56 -9.10 -4.82 20.29
CA GLY A 56 -8.12 -5.73 20.88
C GLY A 56 -6.71 -5.16 21.03
N HIS A 57 -6.37 -4.04 20.40
CA HIS A 57 -4.99 -3.55 20.33
C HIS A 57 -4.86 -2.06 20.70
N PHE A 58 -4.95 -1.69 21.98
CA PHE A 58 -5.30 -2.50 23.14
C PHE A 58 -6.49 -1.87 23.88
N PRO A 59 -7.29 -2.64 24.63
CA PRO A 59 -8.33 -2.07 25.48
C PRO A 59 -7.78 -0.95 26.38
N GLY A 60 -8.36 0.25 26.28
CA GLY A 60 -7.92 1.44 27.03
C GLY A 60 -6.66 2.15 26.50
N ASN A 61 -5.94 1.59 25.52
CA ASN A 61 -4.77 2.21 24.90
C ASN A 61 -4.69 1.81 23.40
N PRO A 62 -5.48 2.45 22.52
CA PRO A 62 -5.51 2.12 21.11
C PRO A 62 -4.18 2.49 20.43
N VAL A 63 -3.55 1.50 19.79
CA VAL A 63 -2.32 1.62 19.02
C VAL A 63 -2.48 0.87 17.71
N PHE A 64 -2.20 1.48 16.57
CA PHE A 64 -2.33 0.79 15.29
C PHE A 64 -1.26 -0.31 15.20
N PRO A 65 -1.63 -1.58 14.94
CA PRO A 65 -0.66 -2.67 14.93
C PRO A 65 0.43 -2.47 13.86
N GLY A 66 1.70 -2.61 14.25
CA GLY A 66 2.83 -2.40 13.32
C GLY A 66 2.77 -3.30 12.08
N VAL A 67 2.28 -4.53 12.22
CA VAL A 67 2.09 -5.46 11.08
C VAL A 67 1.07 -4.96 10.07
N LEU A 68 0.04 -4.20 10.51
CA LEU A 68 -0.93 -3.60 9.60
C LEU A 68 -0.35 -2.38 8.85
N ILE A 69 0.70 -1.75 9.40
CA ILE A 69 1.46 -0.72 8.68
C ILE A 69 2.24 -1.37 7.54
N ILE A 70 2.89 -2.51 7.77
CA ILE A 70 3.57 -3.29 6.73
C ILE A 70 2.58 -3.76 5.67
N GLU A 71 1.42 -4.24 6.07
CA GLU A 71 0.36 -4.62 5.15
C GLU A 71 -0.13 -3.43 4.30
N GLY A 72 -0.33 -2.26 4.89
CA GLY A 72 -0.69 -1.04 4.14
C GLY A 72 0.38 -0.62 3.12
N MET A 73 1.67 -0.76 3.46
CA MET A 73 2.77 -0.57 2.51
C MET A 73 2.70 -1.59 1.35
N ALA A 74 2.44 -2.86 1.67
CA ALA A 74 2.34 -3.93 0.69
C ALA A 74 1.14 -3.73 -0.26
N GLN A 75 -0.02 -3.32 0.27
CA GLN A 75 -1.20 -3.03 -0.54
C GLN A 75 -1.00 -1.81 -1.44
N THR A 76 -0.32 -0.76 -0.94
CA THR A 76 0.06 0.39 -1.76
C THR A 76 0.93 -0.05 -2.93
N ALA A 77 1.92 -0.92 -2.70
CA ALA A 77 2.74 -1.48 -3.76
C ALA A 77 1.93 -2.38 -4.70
N GLY A 78 1.00 -3.16 -4.15
CA GLY A 78 0.13 -4.05 -4.90
C GLY A 78 -0.79 -3.31 -5.88
N VAL A 79 -1.37 -2.18 -5.47
CA VAL A 79 -2.16 -1.32 -6.36
C VAL A 79 -1.32 -0.83 -7.54
N MET A 80 -0.07 -0.41 -7.29
CA MET A 80 0.84 0.03 -8.35
C MET A 80 1.16 -1.09 -9.35
N CYS A 81 1.50 -2.29 -8.85
CA CYS A 81 1.77 -3.44 -9.69
C CYS A 81 0.54 -3.86 -10.52
N ALA A 82 -0.63 -3.89 -9.90
CA ALA A 82 -1.88 -4.24 -10.55
C ALA A 82 -2.27 -3.22 -11.64
N ALA A 83 -2.13 -1.92 -11.37
CA ALA A 83 -2.38 -0.88 -12.35
C ALA A 83 -1.47 -1.00 -13.58
N ALA A 84 -0.19 -1.32 -13.38
CA ALA A 84 0.75 -1.57 -14.47
C ALA A 84 0.31 -2.77 -15.34
N LYS A 85 -0.17 -3.86 -14.72
CA LYS A 85 -0.66 -5.04 -15.47
C LYS A 85 -1.99 -4.84 -16.18
N LEU A 86 -2.91 -4.09 -15.57
CA LEU A 86 -4.14 -3.67 -16.26
C LEU A 86 -3.84 -2.84 -17.51
N ALA A 87 -2.82 -1.97 -17.47
CA ALA A 87 -2.38 -1.21 -18.65
C ALA A 87 -1.78 -2.09 -19.76
N GLU A 88 -1.24 -3.26 -19.41
CA GLU A 88 -0.80 -4.30 -20.36
C GLU A 88 -1.97 -5.18 -20.89
N GLY A 89 -3.21 -4.94 -20.43
CA GLY A 89 -4.38 -5.75 -20.77
C GLY A 89 -4.47 -7.07 -20.00
N LEU A 90 -3.65 -7.26 -18.96
CA LEU A 90 -3.68 -8.44 -18.09
C LEU A 90 -4.55 -8.17 -16.87
N THR A 91 -5.33 -9.17 -16.44
CA THR A 91 -6.20 -9.05 -15.28
C THR A 91 -5.47 -9.50 -14.01
N PRO A 92 -5.19 -8.61 -13.04
CA PRO A 92 -4.60 -8.98 -11.75
C PRO A 92 -5.55 -9.91 -11.00
N LYS A 93 -5.04 -11.07 -10.55
CA LYS A 93 -5.84 -12.06 -9.82
C LYS A 93 -5.60 -11.96 -8.32
N ILE A 94 -4.35 -12.16 -7.92
CA ILE A 94 -3.95 -12.18 -6.51
C ILE A 94 -2.50 -11.74 -6.36
N ILE A 95 -2.22 -11.06 -5.24
CA ILE A 95 -0.90 -10.56 -4.90
C ILE A 95 -0.43 -11.31 -3.66
N TYR A 96 0.74 -11.93 -3.78
CA TYR A 96 1.38 -12.64 -2.68
C TYR A 96 2.58 -11.84 -2.18
N MET A 97 2.54 -11.42 -0.92
CA MET A 97 3.73 -10.88 -0.24
C MET A 97 4.73 -12.01 0.00
N LEU A 98 5.95 -11.86 -0.51
CA LEU A 98 6.99 -12.89 -0.44
C LEU A 98 8.03 -12.61 0.65
N THR A 99 8.48 -11.36 0.76
CA THR A 99 9.50 -10.98 1.76
C THR A 99 9.17 -9.65 2.40
N VAL A 100 9.58 -9.53 3.67
CA VAL A 100 9.61 -8.28 4.43
C VAL A 100 11.00 -8.19 5.06
N ASP A 101 11.84 -7.33 4.53
CA ASP A 101 13.21 -7.12 4.99
C ASP A 101 13.36 -5.75 5.66
N LYS A 102 14.33 -5.64 6.58
CA LYS A 102 14.72 -4.37 7.22
C LYS A 102 13.54 -3.60 7.85
N ALA A 103 12.51 -4.33 8.30
CA ALA A 103 11.39 -3.74 8.99
C ALA A 103 11.85 -3.06 10.29
N ARG A 104 11.49 -1.79 10.48
CA ARG A 104 11.79 -1.04 11.71
C ARG A 104 10.61 -0.16 12.07
N PHE A 105 10.14 -0.28 13.30
CA PHE A 105 9.11 0.58 13.89
C PHE A 105 9.78 1.55 14.86
N ARG A 106 9.47 2.85 14.73
CA ARG A 106 10.13 3.95 15.45
C ARG A 106 9.20 4.61 16.45
N LYS A 107 7.92 4.79 16.09
CA LYS A 107 6.90 5.45 16.90
C LYS A 107 5.55 4.75 16.75
N PRO A 108 4.70 4.73 17.80
CA PRO A 108 3.35 4.23 17.69
C PRO A 108 2.50 5.16 16.81
N VAL A 109 1.50 4.57 16.15
CA VAL A 109 0.44 5.29 15.42
C VAL A 109 -0.87 5.13 16.19
N ARG A 110 -1.70 6.17 16.23
CA ARG A 110 -2.92 6.25 17.04
C ARG A 110 -4.13 6.73 16.22
N PRO A 111 -5.37 6.52 16.71
CA PRO A 111 -6.54 7.16 16.15
C PRO A 111 -6.37 8.67 15.98
N GLY A 112 -6.72 9.18 14.80
CA GLY A 112 -6.52 10.58 14.40
C GLY A 112 -5.31 10.79 13.48
N ASP A 113 -4.33 9.88 13.49
CA ASP A 113 -3.16 9.97 12.62
C ASP A 113 -3.54 9.68 11.15
N VAL A 114 -2.81 10.33 10.23
CA VAL A 114 -2.81 10.00 8.80
C VAL A 114 -1.46 9.37 8.47
N ILE A 115 -1.46 8.09 8.12
CA ILE A 115 -0.25 7.40 7.66
C ILE A 115 -0.09 7.63 6.16
N GLU A 116 1.10 8.10 5.78
CA GLU A 116 1.56 8.17 4.41
C GLU A 116 2.57 7.06 4.13
N TYR A 117 2.28 6.15 3.19
CA TYR A 117 3.18 5.10 2.73
C TYR A 117 3.97 5.54 1.51
N HIS A 118 5.17 6.07 1.71
CA HIS A 118 6.07 6.53 0.66
C HIS A 118 6.80 5.34 0.04
N LEU A 119 6.51 5.03 -1.22
CA LEU A 119 7.13 3.92 -1.94
C LEU A 119 8.23 4.41 -2.89
N THR A 120 9.29 3.61 -2.98
CA THR A 120 10.35 3.73 -3.98
C THR A 120 10.67 2.35 -4.53
N LYS A 121 10.56 2.16 -5.85
CA LYS A 121 10.89 0.91 -6.52
C LYS A 121 12.37 0.60 -6.33
N LEU A 122 12.67 -0.64 -5.97
CA LEU A 122 14.04 -1.15 -5.87
C LEU A 122 14.37 -2.06 -7.05
N ALA A 123 13.44 -2.95 -7.42
CA ALA A 123 13.64 -3.90 -8.50
C ALA A 123 12.31 -4.43 -9.04
N TYR A 124 12.35 -4.91 -10.27
CA TYR A 124 11.32 -5.74 -10.87
C TYR A 124 11.98 -6.84 -11.71
N ARG A 125 11.74 -8.11 -11.37
CA ARG A 125 12.29 -9.27 -12.10
C ARG A 125 11.35 -10.46 -11.95
N ARG A 126 11.08 -11.19 -13.05
CA ARG A 126 10.28 -12.44 -13.06
C ARG A 126 8.93 -12.31 -12.33
N ASN A 127 8.17 -11.26 -12.63
CA ASN A 127 6.88 -10.95 -11.98
C ASN A 127 6.95 -10.73 -10.46
N VAL A 128 8.14 -10.45 -9.92
CA VAL A 128 8.35 -10.04 -8.53
C VAL A 128 8.78 -8.58 -8.50
N TRP A 129 8.00 -7.75 -7.84
CA TRP A 129 8.34 -6.36 -7.53
C TRP A 129 8.93 -6.27 -6.15
N ARG A 130 9.92 -5.39 -5.98
CA ARG A 130 10.49 -5.04 -4.68
C ARG A 130 10.44 -3.53 -4.51
N TYR A 131 9.86 -3.07 -3.41
CA TYR A 131 9.79 -1.67 -3.03
C TYR A 131 10.45 -1.45 -1.68
N ARG A 132 11.08 -0.29 -1.51
CA ARG A 132 11.33 0.31 -0.20
C ARG A 132 10.11 1.14 0.15
N ALA A 133 9.64 1.01 1.38
CA ALA A 133 8.51 1.73 1.91
C ALA A 133 8.89 2.45 3.21
N GLU A 134 8.46 3.70 3.34
CA GLU A 134 8.51 4.47 4.57
C GLU A 134 7.11 4.93 4.94
N ALA A 135 6.66 4.59 6.15
CA ALA A 135 5.41 5.10 6.71
C ALA A 135 5.72 6.37 7.50
N ARG A 136 4.99 7.45 7.21
CA ARG A 136 5.15 8.76 7.85
C ARG A 136 3.84 9.25 8.44
N VAL A 137 3.93 9.96 9.56
CA VAL A 137 2.84 10.73 10.17
C VAL A 137 3.41 12.12 10.46
N ASP A 138 2.72 13.17 10.02
CA ASP A 138 3.19 14.57 10.12
C ASP A 138 4.64 14.77 9.64
N GLY A 139 4.98 14.12 8.51
CA GLY A 139 6.31 14.15 7.89
C GLY A 139 7.39 13.30 8.60
N ALA A 140 7.14 12.80 9.81
CA ALA A 140 8.08 11.99 10.56
C ALA A 140 7.98 10.50 10.19
N CYS A 141 9.10 9.85 9.89
CA CYS A 141 9.15 8.40 9.64
C CYS A 141 8.83 7.62 10.92
N ILE A 142 7.70 6.90 10.92
CA ILE A 142 7.22 6.07 12.04
C ILE A 142 7.54 4.58 11.83
N ALA A 143 7.68 4.14 10.58
CA ALA A 143 8.11 2.79 10.24
C ALA A 143 8.72 2.72 8.84
N GLN A 144 9.48 1.67 8.56
CA GLN A 144 10.06 1.42 7.25
C GLN A 144 10.21 -0.08 7.00
N ALA A 145 10.19 -0.51 5.74
CA ALA A 145 10.51 -1.87 5.32
C ALA A 145 10.91 -1.93 3.84
N GLU A 146 11.54 -3.02 3.43
CA GLU A 146 11.63 -3.42 2.02
C GLU A 146 10.70 -4.61 1.82
N ILE A 147 9.75 -4.50 0.90
CA ILE A 147 8.70 -5.51 0.68
C ILE A 147 8.82 -6.03 -0.75
N SER A 148 8.71 -7.35 -0.92
CA SER A 148 8.56 -7.94 -2.24
C SER A 148 7.23 -8.66 -2.40
N ALA A 149 6.67 -8.57 -3.59
CA ALA A 149 5.39 -9.17 -3.93
C ALA A 149 5.40 -9.79 -5.32
N TYR A 150 4.74 -10.93 -5.44
CA TYR A 150 4.44 -11.59 -6.71
C TYR A 150 2.98 -11.34 -7.08
N LEU A 151 2.74 -10.89 -8.31
CA LEU A 151 1.40 -10.71 -8.85
C LEU A 151 1.08 -11.86 -9.82
N GLU A 152 0.06 -12.63 -9.48
CA GLU A 152 -0.54 -13.59 -10.40
C GLU A 152 -1.56 -12.87 -11.30
N THR A 153 -1.47 -13.10 -12.61
CA THR A 153 -2.34 -12.50 -13.62
C THR A 153 -3.06 -13.56 -14.43
N GLU A 154 -4.28 -13.26 -14.87
CA GLU A 154 -5.00 -14.03 -15.88
C GLU A 154 -4.83 -13.38 -17.26
N LYS A 155 -4.93 -14.21 -18.32
CA LYS A 155 -4.90 -13.76 -19.72
C LYS A 155 -6.23 -13.15 -20.14
#